data_AF-A0A940B1C5-F1
#
_entry.id   AF-A0A940B1C5-F1
#
_cell.length_a   1.000
_cell.length_b   1.000
_cell.length_c   1.000
_cell.angle_alpha   90.00
_cell.angle_beta   90.00
_cell.angle_gamma   90.00
#
_symmetry.space_group_name_H-M   'P 1'
#
loop_
_entity.id
_entity.type
_entity.pdbx_description
1 polymer ?
#
loop_
_entity_poly.entity_id
_entity_poly.type
_entity_poly.pdbx_seq_one_letter_code
_entity_poly.pdbx_strand_id
1 'polypeptide(L)'
;MKIRTILFAFAVLTVQGVYAQKTVYIPVSWKYNASTEEYTEDNNKELQWSFKRSKESDNCIIFWQKGFGSDPSKAPSLNGISMSFDVDAVLKVAEKCYDLNINKLGFSSSNMRDKYKILILMNYTTTWTCYGAGYDFECSALWLNPATVKPAGHALAHEVGHSFHYMCYAEAANYNHASSPTIGTGFHLPVGNGQTIWEQTAQWQANQTYPSYMFRESYPLFGNNANYAFTHEWMRYQSYWFHYYLCQHYDDITTIAQVWKQPMTGAVDFNQSLMKLKGLSVEAFYELYFDYALHCATYDFEAASSYRNNYIGKFDYRAVLLAENKYQVAYASVPQSTGFNVIELSVPAAGTTITTKFTALTPGCALNAADPGEYNNGNANTLFRAGVTKYNYVSRASARGFRIGYVFLKNDNTREYYNDNIVHCKGTDEVTEDITTEVPAGTKRMFLVVSPAPSTYIQHKWDENIKNDDQWPYQFELINTTPTSIIPYIIPGSISPVSISAGETSRGYDLQGRKMNHENMVSGVYIVDGRKQLFK
;
A
#
# COMPACT_ATOMS: atom_id res chain seq x y z
N MET A 1 -2.74 -69.38 -33.63
CA MET A 1 -1.83 -68.45 -34.32
C MET A 1 -1.78 -67.17 -33.49
N LYS A 2 -0.66 -66.89 -32.81
CA LYS A 2 -0.53 -65.76 -31.85
C LYS A 2 -0.28 -64.46 -32.62
N ILE A 3 -1.18 -63.49 -32.52
CA ILE A 3 -0.99 -62.14 -33.05
C ILE A 3 -0.18 -61.34 -32.04
N ARG A 4 1.01 -60.88 -32.44
CA ARG A 4 1.89 -59.99 -31.65
C ARG A 4 1.52 -58.55 -31.94
N THR A 5 1.08 -57.82 -30.92
CA THR A 5 0.93 -56.36 -30.93
C THR A 5 2.31 -55.72 -30.91
N ILE A 6 2.63 -54.90 -31.91
CA ILE A 6 3.85 -54.07 -31.95
C ILE A 6 3.45 -52.70 -31.37
N LEU A 7 4.01 -52.34 -30.20
CA LEU A 7 3.95 -50.98 -29.68
C LEU A 7 5.00 -50.11 -30.41
N PHE A 8 4.55 -49.02 -31.02
CA PHE A 8 5.42 -47.90 -31.43
C PHE A 8 5.59 -46.96 -30.23
N ALA A 9 6.81 -46.85 -29.71
CA ALA A 9 7.17 -45.83 -28.74
C ALA A 9 7.52 -44.53 -29.49
N PHE A 10 6.69 -43.49 -29.33
CA PHE A 10 7.05 -42.14 -29.75
C PHE A 10 8.02 -41.54 -28.72
N ALA A 11 9.27 -41.35 -29.12
CA ALA A 11 10.22 -40.56 -28.33
C ALA A 11 9.88 -39.08 -28.50
N VAL A 12 9.40 -38.46 -27.42
CA VAL A 12 9.26 -37.00 -27.32
C VAL A 12 10.65 -36.41 -27.17
N LEU A 13 11.20 -35.85 -28.25
CA LEU A 13 12.40 -35.02 -28.21
C LEU A 13 12.03 -33.67 -27.61
N THR A 14 12.34 -33.47 -26.33
CA THR A 14 12.34 -32.13 -25.72
C THR A 14 13.51 -31.33 -26.29
N VAL A 15 13.22 -30.40 -27.19
CA VAL A 15 14.18 -29.38 -27.61
C VAL A 15 14.36 -28.42 -26.45
N GLN A 16 15.39 -28.63 -25.63
CA GLN A 16 15.88 -27.60 -24.72
C GLN A 16 16.55 -26.54 -25.60
N GLY A 17 15.93 -25.38 -25.74
CA GLY A 17 16.55 -24.22 -26.37
C GLY A 17 17.83 -23.87 -25.61
N VAL A 18 18.97 -23.89 -26.30
CA VAL A 18 20.24 -23.38 -25.76
C VAL A 18 20.15 -21.86 -25.81
N TYR A 19 19.66 -21.23 -24.74
CA TYR A 19 19.80 -19.79 -24.57
C TYR A 19 21.27 -19.45 -24.31
N ALA A 20 21.78 -18.38 -24.92
CA ALA A 20 23.12 -17.90 -24.65
C ALA A 20 23.25 -17.51 -23.17
N GLN A 21 24.36 -17.90 -22.53
CA GLN A 21 24.62 -17.55 -21.14
C GLN A 21 24.79 -16.03 -21.00
N LYS A 22 24.09 -15.42 -20.04
CA LYS A 22 24.22 -14.00 -19.72
C LYS A 22 25.65 -13.64 -19.35
N THR A 23 26.04 -12.43 -19.71
CA THR A 23 27.36 -11.88 -19.39
C THR A 23 27.28 -10.90 -18.21
N VAL A 24 28.42 -10.60 -17.60
CA VAL A 24 28.50 -9.57 -16.55
C VAL A 24 28.77 -8.23 -17.22
N TYR A 25 27.87 -7.27 -17.04
CA TYR A 25 28.11 -5.89 -17.47
C TYR A 25 29.12 -5.23 -16.52
N ILE A 26 30.13 -4.58 -17.09
CA ILE A 26 31.07 -3.76 -16.33
C ILE A 26 30.68 -2.29 -16.57
N PRO A 27 30.14 -1.58 -15.56
CA PRO A 27 29.73 -0.20 -15.69
C PRO A 27 30.81 0.72 -16.27
N VAL A 28 30.39 1.72 -17.05
CA VAL A 28 31.29 2.73 -17.63
C VAL A 28 32.05 3.44 -16.52
N SER A 29 31.37 3.78 -15.42
CA SER A 29 31.99 4.39 -14.24
C SER A 29 33.14 3.53 -13.70
N TRP A 30 33.01 2.21 -13.66
CA TRP A 30 34.07 1.33 -13.15
C TRP A 30 35.31 1.27 -14.05
N LYS A 31 35.14 1.53 -15.35
CA LYS A 31 36.25 1.50 -16.33
C LYS A 31 37.02 2.81 -16.39
N TYR A 32 36.34 3.93 -16.18
CA TYR A 32 36.89 5.27 -16.42
C TYR A 32 36.94 6.17 -15.17
N ASN A 33 36.56 5.66 -13.99
CA ASN A 33 36.80 6.37 -12.74
C ASN A 33 38.32 6.45 -12.47
N ALA A 34 38.81 7.66 -12.20
CA ALA A 34 40.22 7.93 -11.94
C ALA A 34 40.72 7.31 -10.63
N SER A 35 39.84 6.78 -9.77
CA SER A 35 40.23 5.90 -8.67
C SER A 35 40.46 4.49 -9.23
N THR A 36 41.73 4.12 -9.40
CA THR A 36 42.16 2.76 -9.83
C THR A 36 41.78 1.65 -8.84
N GLU A 37 40.97 1.95 -7.82
CA GLU A 37 40.58 1.07 -6.74
C GLU A 37 39.20 0.42 -6.95
N GLU A 38 38.37 0.85 -7.91
CA GLU A 38 37.02 0.27 -8.09
C GLU A 38 37.04 -1.07 -8.84
N TYR A 39 37.63 -1.10 -10.04
CA TYR A 39 37.71 -2.26 -10.93
C TYR A 39 38.87 -2.13 -11.93
N THR A 40 39.45 -3.25 -12.38
CA THR A 40 40.32 -3.37 -13.55
C THR A 40 40.09 -4.73 -14.24
N GLU A 41 40.39 -4.82 -15.53
CA GLU A 41 40.22 -6.05 -16.31
C GLU A 41 41.10 -7.22 -15.81
N ASP A 42 42.20 -6.93 -15.11
CA ASP A 42 43.15 -7.93 -14.60
C ASP A 42 42.65 -8.73 -13.37
N ASN A 43 41.40 -8.51 -12.94
CA ASN A 43 40.79 -9.20 -11.80
C ASN A 43 41.67 -9.13 -10.53
N ASN A 44 42.20 -7.93 -10.25
CA ASN A 44 43.05 -7.69 -9.11
C ASN A 44 42.23 -7.77 -7.79
N LYS A 45 42.70 -8.57 -6.84
CA LYS A 45 42.05 -8.75 -5.53
C LYS A 45 42.11 -7.48 -4.66
N GLU A 46 42.96 -6.50 -4.95
CA GLU A 46 43.06 -5.29 -4.12
C GLU A 46 41.97 -4.25 -4.43
N LEU A 47 41.24 -4.43 -5.53
CA LEU A 47 40.13 -3.57 -5.97
C LEU A 47 38.90 -3.76 -5.11
N GLN A 48 37.94 -2.85 -5.17
CA GLN A 48 36.66 -2.96 -4.48
C GLN A 48 35.83 -4.12 -5.02
N TRP A 49 35.64 -4.18 -6.34
CA TRP A 49 34.86 -5.21 -7.04
C TRP A 49 35.80 -6.12 -7.86
N SER A 50 35.87 -7.40 -7.47
CA SER A 50 36.78 -8.37 -8.09
C SER A 50 36.08 -9.71 -8.27
N PHE A 51 36.27 -10.37 -9.41
CA PHE A 51 35.76 -11.73 -9.66
C PHE A 51 36.37 -12.80 -8.73
N LYS A 52 37.50 -12.51 -8.06
CA LYS A 52 38.02 -13.38 -6.98
C LYS A 52 37.18 -13.31 -5.70
N ARG A 53 36.31 -12.30 -5.61
CA ARG A 53 35.33 -12.08 -4.54
C ARG A 53 33.95 -11.88 -5.15
N SER A 54 33.57 -12.83 -6.01
CA SER A 54 32.24 -12.89 -6.56
C SER A 54 31.69 -14.31 -6.59
N LYS A 55 30.39 -14.42 -6.79
CA LYS A 55 29.70 -15.67 -7.11
C LYS A 55 28.59 -15.39 -8.11
N GLU A 56 28.42 -16.28 -9.07
CA GLU A 56 27.39 -16.18 -10.09
C GLU A 56 26.31 -17.24 -9.90
N SER A 57 25.08 -16.87 -10.23
CA SER A 57 23.97 -17.76 -10.59
C SER A 57 23.60 -17.48 -12.05
N ASP A 58 22.50 -18.05 -12.57
CA ASP A 58 22.12 -17.90 -13.98
C ASP A 58 21.87 -16.43 -14.36
N ASN A 59 21.15 -15.70 -13.51
CA ASN A 59 20.66 -14.34 -13.76
C ASN A 59 21.33 -13.26 -12.90
N CYS A 60 22.15 -13.63 -11.91
CA CYS A 60 22.77 -12.68 -10.99
C CYS A 60 24.28 -12.94 -10.83
N ILE A 61 25.01 -11.87 -10.49
CA ILE A 61 26.36 -11.94 -9.94
C ILE A 61 26.40 -11.11 -8.66
N ILE A 62 26.99 -11.65 -7.60
CA ILE A 62 27.28 -10.90 -6.39
C ILE A 62 28.77 -10.67 -6.25
N PHE A 63 29.17 -9.41 -6.07
CA PHE A 63 30.51 -9.01 -5.65
C PHE A 63 30.49 -8.59 -4.19
N TRP A 64 31.60 -8.81 -3.48
CA TRP A 64 31.77 -8.29 -2.11
C TRP A 64 33.12 -7.59 -1.92
N GLN A 65 33.11 -6.53 -1.11
CA GLN A 65 34.30 -5.73 -0.84
C GLN A 65 35.39 -6.53 -0.10
N LYS A 66 36.64 -6.05 -0.18
CA LYS A 66 37.82 -6.73 0.39
C LYS A 66 37.71 -7.06 1.89
N GLY A 67 36.98 -6.23 2.66
CA GLY A 67 36.81 -6.41 4.10
C GLY A 67 36.14 -7.73 4.51
N PHE A 68 35.35 -8.35 3.62
CA PHE A 68 34.72 -9.65 3.89
C PHE A 68 35.69 -10.83 3.79
N GLY A 69 36.89 -10.63 3.21
CA GLY A 69 37.82 -11.72 2.90
C GLY A 69 37.36 -12.59 1.71
N SER A 70 37.90 -13.80 1.61
CA SER A 70 37.57 -14.76 0.55
C SER A 70 36.30 -15.57 0.82
N ASP A 71 35.89 -15.69 2.09
CA ASP A 71 34.70 -16.43 2.52
C ASP A 71 33.80 -15.50 3.33
N PRO A 72 32.74 -14.93 2.70
CA PRO A 72 31.85 -14.01 3.37
C PRO A 72 31.09 -14.61 4.56
N SER A 73 30.97 -15.95 4.67
CA SER A 73 30.36 -16.56 5.85
C SER A 73 31.21 -16.42 7.11
N LYS A 74 32.51 -16.12 6.94
CA LYS A 74 33.51 -15.95 8.00
C LYS A 74 34.07 -14.53 8.05
N ALA A 75 33.38 -13.57 7.43
CA ALA A 75 33.85 -12.19 7.40
C ALA A 75 34.07 -11.65 8.82
N PRO A 76 35.17 -10.91 9.07
CA PRO A 76 35.42 -10.30 10.36
C PRO A 76 34.31 -9.32 10.72
N SER A 77 34.13 -9.08 12.02
CA SER A 77 33.21 -8.02 12.47
C SER A 77 33.78 -6.64 12.17
N LEU A 78 32.92 -5.69 11.81
CA LEU A 78 33.26 -4.28 11.67
C LEU A 78 32.63 -3.51 12.83
N ASN A 79 33.45 -2.84 13.64
CA ASN A 79 33.00 -2.10 14.83
C ASN A 79 32.14 -2.95 15.79
N GLY A 80 32.47 -4.24 15.95
CA GLY A 80 31.71 -5.18 16.78
C GLY A 80 30.44 -5.73 16.13
N ILE A 81 30.09 -5.31 14.91
CA ILE A 81 28.92 -5.80 14.16
C ILE A 81 29.35 -6.89 13.19
N SER A 82 28.63 -8.02 13.21
CA SER A 82 28.92 -9.17 12.33
C SER A 82 28.67 -8.84 10.86
N MET A 83 29.73 -8.86 10.05
CA MET A 83 29.64 -8.66 8.61
C MET A 83 29.47 -9.95 7.82
N SER A 84 29.53 -11.12 8.47
CA SER A 84 29.34 -12.41 7.78
C SER A 84 28.03 -12.46 6.99
N PHE A 85 27.91 -13.08 5.83
CA PHE A 85 26.59 -13.29 5.21
C PHE A 85 26.59 -14.54 4.33
N ASP A 86 25.38 -15.05 4.06
CA ASP A 86 25.19 -16.21 3.19
C ASP A 86 24.99 -15.76 1.75
N VAL A 87 26.03 -15.95 0.93
CA VAL A 87 26.07 -15.60 -0.49
C VAL A 87 25.00 -16.37 -1.27
N ASP A 88 24.79 -17.65 -0.94
CA ASP A 88 23.83 -18.51 -1.64
C ASP A 88 22.39 -18.15 -1.30
N ALA A 89 22.12 -17.78 -0.06
CA ALA A 89 20.80 -17.29 0.34
C ALA A 89 20.44 -15.99 -0.41
N VAL A 90 21.39 -15.07 -0.57
CA VAL A 90 21.17 -13.81 -1.32
C VAL A 90 20.90 -14.11 -2.80
N LEU A 91 21.75 -14.91 -3.46
CA LEU A 91 21.56 -15.27 -4.86
C LEU A 91 20.23 -16.01 -5.08
N LYS A 92 19.86 -16.95 -4.20
CA LYS A 92 18.59 -17.68 -4.28
C LYS A 92 17.37 -16.74 -4.23
N VAL A 93 17.39 -15.75 -3.35
CA VAL A 93 16.29 -14.77 -3.28
C VAL A 93 16.29 -13.86 -4.51
N ALA A 94 17.45 -13.39 -4.96
CA ALA A 94 17.56 -12.56 -6.16
C ALA A 94 17.04 -13.28 -7.42
N GLU A 95 17.40 -14.56 -7.60
CA GLU A 95 16.90 -15.42 -8.69
C GLU A 95 15.38 -15.58 -8.64
N LYS A 96 14.81 -15.84 -7.46
CA LYS A 96 13.35 -15.94 -7.29
C LYS A 96 12.65 -14.61 -7.66
N CYS A 97 13.21 -13.48 -7.24
CA CYS A 97 12.65 -12.17 -7.53
C CYS A 97 12.83 -11.77 -9.01
N TYR A 98 13.94 -12.17 -9.61
CA TYR A 98 14.19 -12.03 -11.04
C TYR A 98 13.11 -12.77 -11.86
N ASP A 99 12.90 -14.05 -11.57
CA ASP A 99 11.88 -14.88 -12.22
C ASP A 99 10.48 -14.27 -12.07
N LEU A 100 10.12 -13.86 -10.85
CA LEU A 100 8.86 -13.17 -10.58
C LEU A 100 8.68 -11.92 -11.46
N ASN A 101 9.64 -10.99 -11.44
CA ASN A 101 9.48 -9.69 -12.09
C ASN A 101 9.45 -9.78 -13.61
N ILE A 102 10.14 -10.77 -14.16
CA ILE A 102 10.24 -10.98 -15.59
C ILE A 102 9.12 -11.88 -16.10
N ASN A 103 9.02 -13.11 -15.58
CA ASN A 103 8.15 -14.14 -16.14
C ASN A 103 6.70 -14.03 -15.68
N LYS A 104 6.46 -13.42 -14.51
CA LYS A 104 5.11 -13.29 -13.96
C LYS A 104 4.58 -11.86 -14.00
N LEU A 105 5.33 -10.88 -13.51
CA LEU A 105 4.85 -9.50 -13.39
C LEU A 105 5.08 -8.65 -14.64
N GLY A 106 6.07 -9.01 -15.47
CA GLY A 106 6.31 -8.38 -16.76
C GLY A 106 6.89 -6.96 -16.70
N PHE A 107 7.70 -6.62 -15.69
CA PHE A 107 8.31 -5.28 -15.57
C PHE A 107 9.42 -5.00 -16.60
N SER A 108 10.01 -6.02 -17.22
CA SER A 108 11.00 -5.84 -18.30
C SER A 108 10.82 -6.90 -19.39
N SER A 109 11.11 -6.51 -20.63
CA SER A 109 11.06 -7.33 -21.84
C SER A 109 12.21 -8.34 -21.95
N SER A 110 12.05 -9.34 -22.83
CA SER A 110 13.03 -10.42 -23.04
C SER A 110 14.39 -9.98 -23.61
N ASN A 111 14.45 -8.87 -24.32
CA ASN A 111 15.60 -8.61 -25.22
C ASN A 111 16.88 -8.18 -24.47
N MET A 112 16.75 -7.53 -23.31
CA MET A 112 17.89 -7.20 -22.42
C MET A 112 17.91 -8.02 -21.14
N ARG A 113 16.75 -8.58 -20.76
CA ARG A 113 16.61 -9.68 -19.79
C ARG A 113 17.68 -10.75 -20.01
N ASP A 114 18.02 -11.07 -21.25
CA ASP A 114 18.87 -12.21 -21.62
C ASP A 114 20.35 -11.84 -21.86
N LYS A 115 20.72 -10.56 -21.76
CA LYS A 115 22.09 -10.09 -22.08
C LYS A 115 23.00 -10.03 -20.86
N TYR A 116 22.55 -9.37 -19.79
CA TYR A 116 23.35 -9.10 -18.60
C TYR A 116 22.74 -9.65 -17.31
N LYS A 117 23.61 -10.05 -16.38
CA LYS A 117 23.25 -10.44 -15.02
C LYS A 117 22.92 -9.21 -14.16
N ILE A 118 22.02 -9.37 -13.19
CA ILE A 118 21.84 -8.37 -12.10
C ILE A 118 23.16 -8.29 -11.34
N LEU A 119 23.68 -7.07 -11.16
CA LEU A 119 24.85 -6.80 -10.33
C LEU A 119 24.44 -6.63 -8.87
N ILE A 120 24.95 -7.45 -7.97
CA ILE A 120 24.72 -7.33 -6.53
C ILE A 120 26.03 -6.92 -5.86
N LEU A 121 26.05 -5.75 -5.20
CA LEU A 121 27.24 -5.15 -4.64
C LEU A 121 27.14 -5.12 -3.12
N MET A 122 27.86 -6.04 -2.46
CA MET A 122 27.87 -6.16 -1.02
C MET A 122 28.96 -5.29 -0.40
N ASN A 123 28.52 -4.28 0.36
CA ASN A 123 29.34 -3.24 0.98
C ASN A 123 29.75 -3.63 2.40
N TYR A 124 31.04 -3.52 2.69
CA TYR A 124 31.63 -3.78 4.00
C TYR A 124 31.52 -2.53 4.88
N THR A 125 30.29 -2.21 5.27
CA THR A 125 29.97 -1.01 6.06
C THR A 125 28.85 -1.28 7.07
N THR A 126 28.87 -0.54 8.17
CA THR A 126 27.78 -0.52 9.17
C THR A 126 26.70 0.53 8.85
N THR A 127 26.96 1.43 7.89
CA THR A 127 25.95 2.39 7.41
C THR A 127 24.85 1.64 6.66
N TRP A 128 23.59 2.07 6.82
CA TRP A 128 22.47 1.47 6.08
C TRP A 128 22.75 1.50 4.58
N THR A 129 22.64 0.35 3.91
CA THR A 129 22.81 0.23 2.46
C THR A 129 21.87 -0.87 1.98
N CYS A 130 20.79 -0.46 1.31
CA CYS A 130 19.78 -1.31 0.73
C CYS A 130 19.13 -0.48 -0.36
N TYR A 131 19.59 -0.65 -1.59
CA TYR A 131 19.16 0.16 -2.72
C TYR A 131 19.10 -0.72 -3.98
N GLY A 132 18.04 -0.56 -4.76
CA GLY A 132 17.94 -1.10 -6.11
C GLY A 132 17.84 -0.01 -7.17
N ALA A 133 18.58 -0.17 -8.26
CA ALA A 133 18.52 0.65 -9.47
C ALA A 133 19.20 -0.10 -10.63
N GLY A 134 20.05 0.58 -11.40
CA GLY A 134 20.88 -0.01 -12.44
C GLY A 134 22.00 0.90 -12.90
N TYR A 135 22.78 0.42 -13.86
CA TYR A 135 23.90 1.14 -14.47
C TYR A 135 23.64 1.36 -15.96
N ASP A 136 23.99 2.57 -16.41
CA ASP A 136 24.19 2.94 -17.81
C ASP A 136 23.03 2.62 -18.78
N PHE A 137 21.82 2.43 -18.26
CA PHE A 137 20.65 1.96 -18.98
C PHE A 137 20.81 0.52 -19.53
N GLU A 138 21.77 -0.25 -19.02
CA GLU A 138 22.14 -1.56 -19.56
C GLU A 138 21.84 -2.71 -18.60
N CYS A 139 22.06 -2.54 -17.28
CA CYS A 139 21.85 -3.61 -16.31
C CYS A 139 21.23 -3.14 -14.99
N SER A 140 20.39 -3.99 -14.40
CA SER A 140 19.92 -3.87 -13.02
C SER A 140 21.07 -4.05 -12.01
N ALA A 141 21.00 -3.30 -10.91
CA ALA A 141 21.98 -3.37 -9.84
C ALA A 141 21.36 -3.19 -8.45
N LEU A 142 22.01 -3.78 -7.44
CA LEU A 142 21.69 -3.72 -6.04
C LEU A 142 22.92 -3.32 -5.23
N TRP A 143 22.75 -2.43 -4.25
CA TRP A 143 23.77 -2.09 -3.27
C TRP A 143 23.26 -2.47 -1.89
N LEU A 144 23.97 -3.39 -1.24
CA LEU A 144 23.53 -4.02 0.00
C LEU A 144 24.63 -3.93 1.06
N ASN A 145 24.26 -4.06 2.32
CA ASN A 145 25.17 -4.49 3.37
C ASN A 145 24.55 -5.67 4.15
N PRO A 146 25.31 -6.40 4.99
CA PRO A 146 24.78 -7.54 5.72
C PRO A 146 23.63 -7.22 6.66
N ALA A 147 23.56 -6.00 7.22
CA ALA A 147 22.52 -5.63 8.18
C ALA A 147 21.13 -5.52 7.53
N THR A 148 21.05 -5.20 6.24
CA THR A 148 19.78 -5.00 5.53
C THR A 148 19.23 -6.27 4.88
N VAL A 149 20.07 -7.29 4.67
CA VAL A 149 19.69 -8.54 4.00
C VAL A 149 19.90 -9.78 4.85
N LYS A 150 19.91 -9.65 6.18
CA LYS A 150 19.94 -10.77 7.13
C LYS A 150 18.61 -10.94 7.87
N PRO A 151 17.95 -12.10 7.74
CA PRO A 151 18.17 -13.11 6.69
C PRO A 151 17.82 -12.54 5.30
N ALA A 152 18.34 -13.17 4.24
CA ALA A 152 17.98 -12.79 2.88
C ALA A 152 16.46 -13.01 2.72
N GLY A 153 15.74 -11.96 2.33
CA GLY A 153 14.31 -11.93 2.57
C GLY A 153 13.59 -10.81 1.85
N HIS A 154 12.55 -10.28 2.51
CA HIS A 154 11.63 -9.29 1.96
C HIS A 154 12.31 -7.97 1.55
N ALA A 155 13.23 -7.43 2.36
CA ALA A 155 13.97 -6.22 2.02
C ALA A 155 14.78 -6.36 0.71
N LEU A 156 15.46 -7.51 0.51
CA LEU A 156 16.14 -7.79 -0.75
C LEU A 156 15.17 -7.87 -1.93
N ALA A 157 14.00 -8.48 -1.74
CA ALA A 157 12.97 -8.54 -2.79
C ALA A 157 12.40 -7.16 -3.15
N HIS A 158 12.28 -6.28 -2.17
CA HIS A 158 11.89 -4.88 -2.37
C HIS A 158 12.90 -4.15 -3.25
N GLU A 159 14.20 -4.25 -2.95
CA GLU A 159 15.22 -3.60 -3.77
C GLU A 159 15.32 -4.20 -5.18
N VAL A 160 15.14 -5.52 -5.35
CA VAL A 160 15.05 -6.12 -6.69
C VAL A 160 13.91 -5.47 -7.49
N GLY A 161 12.77 -5.17 -6.85
CA GLY A 161 11.67 -4.42 -7.46
C GLY A 161 12.10 -3.06 -8.03
N HIS A 162 12.82 -2.26 -7.24
CA HIS A 162 13.40 -0.99 -7.70
C HIS A 162 14.37 -1.15 -8.87
N SER A 163 15.19 -2.20 -8.88
CA SER A 163 16.04 -2.48 -10.02
C SER A 163 15.27 -2.76 -11.31
N PHE A 164 14.04 -3.29 -11.22
CA PHE A 164 13.17 -3.48 -12.38
C PHE A 164 12.37 -2.23 -12.76
N HIS A 165 12.06 -1.35 -11.81
CA HIS A 165 11.56 0.00 -12.11
C HIS A 165 12.56 0.78 -12.97
N TYR A 166 13.84 0.71 -12.60
CA TYR A 166 14.92 1.26 -13.43
C TYR A 166 14.91 0.68 -14.84
N MET A 167 14.70 -0.63 -14.98
CA MET A 167 14.64 -1.25 -16.30
C MET A 167 13.44 -0.79 -17.11
N CYS A 168 12.25 -0.57 -16.53
CA CYS A 168 11.13 0.02 -17.27
C CYS A 168 11.53 1.33 -17.96
N TYR A 169 12.26 2.19 -17.23
CA TYR A 169 12.76 3.44 -17.76
C TYR A 169 13.84 3.23 -18.83
N ALA A 170 14.79 2.33 -18.59
CA ALA A 170 15.86 2.02 -19.53
C ALA A 170 15.35 1.47 -20.86
N GLU A 171 14.34 0.59 -20.82
CA GLU A 171 13.70 0.02 -22.00
C GLU A 171 13.00 1.08 -22.83
N ALA A 172 12.28 2.01 -22.19
CA ALA A 172 11.62 3.10 -22.90
C ALA A 172 12.61 4.09 -23.52
N ALA A 173 13.80 4.23 -22.94
CA ALA A 173 14.92 4.95 -23.52
C ALA A 173 15.61 4.18 -24.66
N ASN A 174 15.13 2.99 -25.03
CA ASN A 174 15.80 2.06 -25.94
C ASN A 174 17.27 1.85 -25.56
N TYR A 175 17.54 1.78 -24.25
CA TYR A 175 18.87 1.64 -23.65
C TYR A 175 19.86 2.74 -24.05
N ASN A 176 19.36 3.89 -24.48
CA ASN A 176 20.16 5.02 -24.91
C ASN A 176 20.05 6.17 -23.91
N HIS A 177 21.09 6.38 -23.11
CA HIS A 177 21.17 7.46 -22.14
C HIS A 177 20.91 8.86 -22.75
N ALA A 178 21.30 9.10 -24.01
CA ALA A 178 21.07 10.40 -24.67
C ALA A 178 19.58 10.71 -24.89
N SER A 179 18.71 9.70 -24.88
CA SER A 179 17.27 9.88 -25.01
C SER A 179 16.57 10.24 -23.70
N SER A 180 17.23 10.04 -22.54
CA SER A 180 16.72 10.22 -21.18
C SER A 180 15.89 11.51 -20.98
N PRO A 181 16.30 12.70 -21.46
CA PRO A 181 15.52 13.94 -21.27
C PRO A 181 14.13 13.96 -21.92
N THR A 182 13.85 13.02 -22.83
CA THR A 182 12.61 12.96 -23.61
C THR A 182 11.71 11.79 -23.24
N ILE A 183 12.17 10.89 -22.37
CA ILE A 183 11.42 9.69 -21.99
C ILE A 183 10.44 10.05 -20.89
N GLY A 184 9.15 9.93 -21.16
CA GLY A 184 8.11 10.01 -20.14
C GLY A 184 7.59 8.62 -19.81
N THR A 185 8.18 7.89 -18.87
CA THR A 185 7.61 6.64 -18.33
C THR A 185 8.31 6.28 -17.01
N GLY A 186 7.83 5.25 -16.30
CA GLY A 186 8.51 4.75 -15.09
C GLY A 186 8.56 5.75 -13.93
N PHE A 187 7.71 6.77 -13.95
CA PHE A 187 7.51 7.71 -12.83
C PHE A 187 8.77 8.42 -12.32
N HIS A 188 9.76 8.70 -13.19
CA HIS A 188 10.99 9.41 -12.76
C HIS A 188 10.82 10.92 -12.56
N LEU A 189 9.76 11.51 -13.11
CA LEU A 189 9.41 12.91 -12.90
C LEU A 189 8.57 13.05 -11.61
N PRO A 190 8.99 13.88 -10.64
CA PRO A 190 8.31 13.98 -9.35
C PRO A 190 7.00 14.76 -9.44
N VAL A 191 6.03 14.40 -8.59
CA VAL A 191 4.82 15.20 -8.35
C VAL A 191 4.97 15.84 -6.97
N GLY A 192 5.54 17.05 -6.95
CA GLY A 192 6.04 17.68 -5.72
C GLY A 192 7.47 17.23 -5.41
N ASN A 193 7.69 16.65 -4.24
CA ASN A 193 9.01 16.22 -3.74
C ASN A 193 9.38 14.78 -4.12
N GLY A 194 8.45 14.00 -4.69
CA GLY A 194 8.69 12.60 -5.02
C GLY A 194 7.52 11.92 -5.71
N GLN A 195 7.61 10.58 -5.81
CA GLN A 195 6.59 9.70 -6.38
C GLN A 195 6.44 8.48 -5.46
N THR A 196 5.29 8.37 -4.79
CA THR A 196 5.02 7.30 -3.83
C THR A 196 4.95 5.93 -4.46
N ILE A 197 4.58 5.87 -5.74
CA ILE A 197 4.40 4.63 -6.50
C ILE A 197 5.67 3.77 -6.57
N TRP A 198 6.87 4.36 -6.48
CA TRP A 198 8.13 3.62 -6.44
C TRP A 198 8.14 2.65 -5.26
N GLU A 199 7.86 3.17 -4.07
CA GLU A 199 7.87 2.39 -2.83
C GLU A 199 6.65 1.48 -2.73
N GLN A 200 5.47 1.96 -3.15
CA GLN A 200 4.25 1.13 -3.15
C GLN A 200 4.43 -0.10 -4.03
N THR A 201 4.99 0.07 -5.22
CA THR A 201 5.16 -1.01 -6.19
C THR A 201 6.25 -1.99 -5.76
N ALA A 202 7.38 -1.50 -5.23
CA ALA A 202 8.44 -2.36 -4.72
C ALA A 202 7.96 -3.20 -3.52
N GLN A 203 7.15 -2.62 -2.63
CA GLN A 203 6.50 -3.36 -1.54
C GLN A 203 5.52 -4.41 -2.06
N TRP A 204 4.70 -4.06 -3.05
CA TRP A 204 3.79 -5.00 -3.68
C TRP A 204 4.55 -6.17 -4.33
N GLN A 205 5.63 -5.92 -5.08
CA GLN A 205 6.49 -6.93 -5.69
C GLN A 205 7.13 -7.85 -4.62
N ALA A 206 7.65 -7.27 -3.54
CA ALA A 206 8.23 -8.04 -2.42
C ALA A 206 7.18 -8.96 -1.77
N ASN A 207 5.94 -8.48 -1.62
CA ASN A 207 4.84 -9.27 -1.06
C ASN A 207 4.37 -10.38 -2.00
N GLN A 208 4.54 -10.27 -3.33
CA GLN A 208 4.34 -11.41 -4.23
C GLN A 208 5.35 -12.55 -3.94
N THR A 209 6.56 -12.20 -3.49
CA THR A 209 7.59 -13.17 -3.11
C THR A 209 7.38 -13.72 -1.70
N TYR A 210 6.89 -12.87 -0.79
CA TYR A 210 6.63 -13.18 0.63
C TYR A 210 5.21 -12.77 1.06
N PRO A 211 4.16 -13.50 0.63
CA PRO A 211 2.76 -13.09 0.84
C PRO A 211 2.38 -12.88 2.32
N SER A 212 3.01 -13.58 3.26
CA SER A 212 2.76 -13.39 4.70
C SER A 212 3.11 -11.99 5.22
N TYR A 213 3.85 -11.19 4.45
CA TYR A 213 4.23 -9.81 4.80
C TYR A 213 3.18 -8.77 4.38
N MET A 214 2.22 -9.10 3.50
CA MET A 214 1.27 -8.12 2.96
C MET A 214 0.42 -7.40 4.02
N PHE A 215 0.09 -8.08 5.12
CA PHE A 215 -0.56 -7.40 6.23
C PHE A 215 0.43 -6.89 7.26
N ARG A 216 1.55 -7.59 7.49
CA ARG A 216 2.56 -7.17 8.45
C ARG A 216 3.12 -5.78 8.13
N GLU A 217 3.40 -5.53 6.86
CA GLU A 217 3.99 -4.26 6.42
C GLU A 217 2.94 -3.15 6.28
N SER A 218 1.72 -3.49 5.85
CA SER A 218 0.65 -2.52 5.64
C SER A 218 -0.07 -2.11 6.93
N TYR A 219 -0.40 -3.08 7.78
CA TYR A 219 -1.28 -2.92 8.94
C TYR A 219 -0.89 -1.79 9.91
N PRO A 220 0.41 -1.55 10.22
CA PRO A 220 0.76 -0.45 11.11
C PRO A 220 0.19 0.91 10.68
N LEU A 221 -0.03 1.14 9.38
CA LEU A 221 -0.37 2.46 8.87
C LEU A 221 -1.62 2.50 7.98
N PHE A 222 -1.84 1.54 7.09
CA PHE A 222 -2.88 1.67 6.08
C PHE A 222 -4.29 1.74 6.67
N GLY A 223 -4.61 0.89 7.65
CA GLY A 223 -5.92 0.92 8.33
C GLY A 223 -6.19 2.26 9.03
N ASN A 224 -5.14 2.98 9.42
CA ASN A 224 -5.23 4.27 10.10
C ASN A 224 -5.34 5.46 9.15
N ASN A 225 -5.06 5.25 7.87
CA ASN A 225 -4.85 6.33 6.89
C ASN A 225 -5.51 6.03 5.55
N ALA A 226 -6.43 5.05 5.45
CA ALA A 226 -7.12 4.71 4.21
C ALA A 226 -7.98 5.86 3.66
N ASN A 227 -8.27 6.86 4.50
CA ASN A 227 -8.92 8.11 4.11
C ASN A 227 -7.98 9.04 3.31
N TYR A 228 -6.66 8.86 3.38
CA TYR A 228 -5.73 9.61 2.56
C TYR A 228 -5.71 9.13 1.11
N ALA A 229 -5.26 10.00 0.20
CA ALA A 229 -5.11 9.69 -1.21
C ALA A 229 -4.19 8.49 -1.38
N PHE A 230 -4.50 7.60 -2.33
CA PHE A 230 -3.68 6.40 -2.59
C PHE A 230 -2.19 6.72 -2.74
N THR A 231 -1.87 7.86 -3.38
CA THR A 231 -0.50 8.35 -3.61
C THR A 231 0.06 9.21 -2.48
N HIS A 232 -0.53 9.26 -1.29
CA HIS A 232 -0.04 10.08 -0.17
C HIS A 232 1.29 9.55 0.40
N GLU A 233 2.26 10.46 0.56
CA GLU A 233 3.63 10.22 1.01
C GLU A 233 3.77 9.47 2.34
N TRP A 234 2.81 9.67 3.24
CA TRP A 234 2.84 9.15 4.61
C TRP A 234 2.49 7.68 4.74
N MET A 235 1.89 7.10 3.70
CA MET A 235 1.59 5.67 3.63
C MET A 235 2.20 4.99 2.39
N ARG A 236 3.21 5.61 1.77
CA ARG A 236 3.83 5.14 0.52
C ARG A 236 4.35 3.71 0.54
N TYR A 237 4.66 3.13 1.71
CA TYR A 237 5.08 1.72 1.80
C TYR A 237 3.91 0.77 2.09
N GLN A 238 2.70 1.29 2.35
CA GLN A 238 1.59 0.52 2.90
C GLN A 238 0.32 0.56 2.04
N SER A 239 0.14 1.59 1.21
CA SER A 239 -1.03 1.79 0.37
C SER A 239 -0.99 1.01 -0.96
N TYR A 240 -0.44 -0.20 -0.99
CA TYR A 240 -0.35 -1.05 -2.19
C TYR A 240 -1.59 -1.93 -2.45
N TRP A 241 -2.65 -1.81 -1.65
CA TRP A 241 -3.85 -2.64 -1.81
C TRP A 241 -4.58 -2.40 -3.14
N PHE A 242 -4.51 -1.18 -3.66
CA PHE A 242 -5.06 -0.87 -4.98
C PHE A 242 -4.37 -1.69 -6.07
N HIS A 243 -3.08 -2.00 -5.94
CA HIS A 243 -2.39 -2.88 -6.90
C HIS A 243 -2.98 -4.29 -6.93
N TYR A 244 -3.27 -4.88 -5.76
CA TYR A 244 -3.93 -6.18 -5.66
C TYR A 244 -5.32 -6.14 -6.29
N TYR A 245 -6.09 -5.10 -5.97
CA TYR A 245 -7.41 -4.90 -6.54
C TYR A 245 -7.34 -4.79 -8.07
N LEU A 246 -6.47 -3.96 -8.64
CA LEU A 246 -6.35 -3.78 -10.08
C LEU A 246 -5.98 -5.08 -10.80
N CYS A 247 -5.05 -5.86 -10.24
CA CYS A 247 -4.67 -7.14 -10.84
C CYS A 247 -5.83 -8.13 -10.86
N GLN A 248 -6.64 -8.17 -9.79
CA GLN A 248 -7.81 -9.03 -9.72
C GLN A 248 -8.95 -8.51 -10.61
N HIS A 249 -9.23 -7.21 -10.58
CA HIS A 249 -10.30 -6.57 -11.34
C HIS A 249 -10.12 -6.74 -12.86
N TYR A 250 -8.88 -6.62 -13.34
CA TYR A 250 -8.56 -6.82 -14.76
C TYR A 250 -8.16 -8.26 -15.11
N ASP A 251 -8.16 -9.19 -14.14
CA ASP A 251 -7.68 -10.57 -14.30
C ASP A 251 -6.30 -10.65 -14.98
N ASP A 252 -5.39 -9.74 -14.57
CA ASP A 252 -4.09 -9.57 -15.19
C ASP A 252 -3.07 -9.05 -14.17
N ILE A 253 -2.21 -9.96 -13.70
CA ILE A 253 -1.13 -9.66 -12.74
C ILE A 253 -0.07 -8.69 -13.33
N THR A 254 0.00 -8.53 -14.65
CA THR A 254 0.92 -7.61 -15.31
C THR A 254 0.38 -6.18 -15.39
N THR A 255 -0.86 -5.93 -14.98
CA THR A 255 -1.52 -4.61 -15.02
C THR A 255 -0.63 -3.50 -14.44
N ILE A 256 0.03 -3.76 -13.31
CA ILE A 256 0.90 -2.77 -12.67
C ILE A 256 2.10 -2.43 -13.55
N ALA A 257 2.77 -3.43 -14.13
CA ALA A 257 3.87 -3.22 -15.04
C ALA A 257 3.43 -2.49 -16.32
N GLN A 258 2.22 -2.74 -16.81
CA GLN A 258 1.67 -1.99 -17.95
C GLN A 258 1.50 -0.51 -17.62
N VAL A 259 1.03 -0.16 -16.41
CA VAL A 259 0.91 1.24 -15.97
C VAL A 259 2.29 1.88 -15.86
N TRP A 260 3.29 1.17 -15.33
CA TRP A 260 4.68 1.62 -15.26
C TRP A 260 5.30 1.91 -16.63
N LYS A 261 4.92 1.14 -17.64
CA LYS A 261 5.40 1.27 -19.03
C LYS A 261 4.55 2.23 -19.88
N GLN A 262 3.48 2.81 -19.32
CA GLN A 262 2.63 3.72 -20.06
C GLN A 262 3.37 5.02 -20.38
N PRO A 263 3.34 5.51 -21.64
CA PRO A 263 3.92 6.80 -21.97
C PRO A 263 3.23 7.97 -21.26
N MET A 264 4.03 8.75 -20.55
CA MET A 264 3.70 9.93 -19.75
C MET A 264 4.03 11.22 -20.52
N THR A 265 3.35 12.31 -20.18
CA THR A 265 3.64 13.65 -20.71
C THR A 265 3.81 14.60 -19.53
N GLY A 266 5.07 14.85 -19.14
CA GLY A 266 5.40 15.60 -17.93
C GLY A 266 5.20 14.79 -16.65
N ALA A 267 5.15 15.48 -15.51
CA ALA A 267 4.93 14.89 -14.20
C ALA A 267 3.47 14.45 -14.04
N VAL A 268 3.21 13.16 -14.28
CA VAL A 268 1.92 12.52 -14.02
C VAL A 268 2.08 11.47 -12.92
N ASP A 269 1.02 11.21 -12.18
CA ASP A 269 1.00 10.16 -11.17
C ASP A 269 0.53 8.80 -11.75
N PHE A 270 0.49 7.78 -10.90
CA PHE A 270 0.04 6.43 -11.26
C PHE A 270 -1.40 6.42 -11.77
N ASN A 271 -2.30 7.20 -11.16
CA ASN A 271 -3.71 7.22 -11.49
C ASN A 271 -3.96 7.80 -12.87
N GLN A 272 -3.30 8.90 -13.22
CA GLN A 272 -3.38 9.48 -14.57
C GLN A 272 -2.85 8.52 -15.63
N SER A 273 -1.77 7.80 -15.32
CA SER A 273 -1.19 6.79 -16.21
C SER A 273 -2.13 5.60 -16.38
N LEU A 274 -2.76 5.13 -15.31
CA LEU A 274 -3.79 4.09 -15.33
C LEU A 274 -5.01 4.50 -16.15
N MET A 275 -5.54 5.71 -15.92
CA MET A 275 -6.66 6.27 -16.68
C MET A 275 -6.35 6.30 -18.17
N LYS A 276 -5.16 6.75 -18.55
CA LYS A 276 -4.72 6.78 -19.95
C LYS A 276 -4.56 5.38 -20.53
N LEU A 277 -3.96 4.44 -19.78
CA LEU A 277 -3.74 3.06 -20.22
C LEU A 277 -5.06 2.33 -20.47
N LYS A 278 -6.03 2.48 -19.55
CA LYS A 278 -7.31 1.75 -19.58
C LYS A 278 -8.45 2.55 -20.22
N GLY A 279 -8.18 3.77 -20.70
CA GLY A 279 -9.19 4.63 -21.34
C GLY A 279 -10.30 5.08 -20.40
N LEU A 280 -10.00 5.25 -19.10
CA LEU A 280 -11.01 5.59 -18.09
C LEU A 280 -11.37 7.07 -18.15
N SER A 281 -12.68 7.36 -18.14
CA SER A 281 -13.17 8.68 -17.75
C SER A 281 -12.89 8.92 -16.26
N VAL A 282 -12.96 10.18 -15.81
CA VAL A 282 -12.85 10.51 -14.38
C VAL A 282 -13.92 9.79 -13.55
N GLU A 283 -15.14 9.71 -14.09
CA GLU A 283 -16.26 9.03 -13.43
C GLU A 283 -16.00 7.52 -13.28
N ALA A 284 -15.55 6.86 -14.35
CA ALA A 284 -15.20 5.43 -14.31
C ALA A 284 -14.00 5.15 -13.38
N PHE A 285 -13.06 6.10 -13.30
CA PHE A 285 -11.93 6.00 -12.39
C PHE A 285 -12.34 6.08 -10.91
N TYR A 286 -13.24 6.99 -10.54
CA TYR A 286 -13.74 7.06 -9.16
C TYR A 286 -14.76 5.97 -8.84
N GLU A 287 -15.46 5.42 -9.85
CA GLU A 287 -16.22 4.17 -9.69
C GLU A 287 -15.29 2.99 -9.35
N LEU A 288 -14.16 2.87 -10.06
CA LEU A 288 -13.14 1.87 -9.79
C LEU A 288 -12.55 1.98 -8.36
N TYR A 289 -12.32 3.20 -7.88
CA TYR A 289 -11.89 3.44 -6.49
C TYR A 289 -12.95 3.10 -5.45
N PHE A 290 -14.22 3.33 -5.77
CA PHE A 290 -15.30 2.96 -4.85
C PHE A 290 -15.48 1.45 -4.75
N ASP A 291 -15.42 0.72 -5.88
CA ASP A 291 -15.44 -0.75 -5.85
C ASP A 291 -14.22 -1.32 -5.09
N TYR A 292 -13.04 -0.72 -5.28
CA TYR A 292 -11.86 -1.01 -4.45
C TYR A 292 -12.11 -0.78 -2.95
N ALA A 293 -12.75 0.33 -2.56
CA ALA A 293 -13.06 0.63 -1.17
C ALA A 293 -14.04 -0.39 -0.56
N LEU A 294 -15.05 -0.84 -1.32
CA LEU A 294 -15.97 -1.90 -0.91
C LEU A 294 -15.22 -3.21 -0.64
N HIS A 295 -14.30 -3.61 -1.53
CA HIS A 295 -13.49 -4.83 -1.33
C HIS A 295 -12.52 -4.69 -0.14
N CYS A 296 -11.96 -3.49 0.08
CA CYS A 296 -11.08 -3.21 1.23
C CYS A 296 -11.76 -3.46 2.59
N ALA A 297 -13.07 -3.22 2.72
CA ALA A 297 -13.77 -3.40 4.00
C ALA A 297 -13.55 -4.80 4.61
N THR A 298 -13.40 -5.83 3.76
CA THR A 298 -13.07 -7.19 4.20
C THR A 298 -11.77 -7.74 3.62
N TYR A 299 -10.98 -6.90 2.94
CA TYR A 299 -9.84 -7.29 2.11
C TYR A 299 -10.21 -8.46 1.20
N ASP A 300 -11.27 -8.31 0.42
CA ASP A 300 -11.77 -9.34 -0.51
C ASP A 300 -10.93 -9.46 -1.78
N PHE A 301 -9.65 -9.73 -1.56
CA PHE A 301 -8.66 -10.01 -2.59
C PHE A 301 -8.28 -11.49 -2.50
N GLU A 302 -8.21 -12.17 -3.64
CA GLU A 302 -7.81 -13.58 -3.71
C GLU A 302 -6.44 -13.79 -3.05
N ALA A 303 -5.48 -12.91 -3.35
CA ALA A 303 -4.15 -12.91 -2.77
C ALA A 303 -4.16 -12.78 -1.23
N ALA A 304 -5.17 -12.12 -0.65
CA ALA A 304 -5.31 -11.89 0.79
C ALA A 304 -6.14 -12.98 1.50
N SER A 305 -6.76 -13.90 0.77
CA SER A 305 -7.74 -14.87 1.29
C SER A 305 -7.25 -15.66 2.52
N SER A 306 -5.97 -16.05 2.53
CA SER A 306 -5.35 -16.82 3.60
C SER A 306 -4.90 -15.99 4.82
N TYR A 307 -4.90 -14.65 4.70
CA TYR A 307 -4.32 -13.75 5.70
C TYR A 307 -5.32 -12.74 6.29
N ARG A 308 -6.40 -12.42 5.56
CA ARG A 308 -7.30 -11.29 5.85
C ARG A 308 -8.13 -11.39 7.13
N ASN A 309 -8.39 -12.58 7.66
CA ASN A 309 -9.41 -12.79 8.70
C ASN A 309 -9.19 -11.91 9.95
N ASN A 310 -7.93 -11.66 10.32
CA ASN A 310 -7.56 -10.82 11.47
C ASN A 310 -7.61 -9.31 11.19
N TYR A 311 -7.96 -8.90 9.96
CA TYR A 311 -7.88 -7.52 9.47
C TYR A 311 -9.22 -6.99 8.94
N ILE A 312 -10.23 -7.85 8.78
CA ILE A 312 -11.57 -7.45 8.33
C ILE A 312 -12.12 -6.32 9.22
N GLY A 313 -12.50 -5.20 8.61
CA GLY A 313 -13.06 -4.03 9.28
C GLY A 313 -12.09 -3.23 10.14
N LYS A 314 -10.79 -3.53 10.12
CA LYS A 314 -9.78 -2.78 10.90
C LYS A 314 -9.38 -1.49 10.18
N PHE A 315 -10.29 -0.54 10.21
CA PHE A 315 -10.08 0.83 9.77
C PHE A 315 -10.41 1.78 10.92
N ASP A 316 -9.52 2.72 11.18
CA ASP A 316 -9.75 3.75 12.17
C ASP A 316 -10.70 4.79 11.59
N TYR A 317 -11.77 5.08 12.33
CA TYR A 317 -12.71 6.11 11.96
C TYR A 317 -13.04 7.00 13.14
N ARG A 318 -12.67 8.28 13.04
CA ARG A 318 -12.90 9.31 14.05
C ARG A 318 -13.98 10.26 13.57
N ALA A 319 -14.89 10.58 14.47
CA ALA A 319 -16.00 11.48 14.17
C ALA A 319 -16.48 12.17 15.44
N VAL A 320 -17.07 13.36 15.29
CA VAL A 320 -17.78 14.04 16.37
C VAL A 320 -19.22 13.52 16.43
N LEU A 321 -19.66 13.07 17.61
CA LEU A 321 -21.07 12.72 17.85
C LEU A 321 -21.88 14.02 17.97
N LEU A 322 -22.83 14.24 17.06
CA LEU A 322 -23.68 15.43 17.02
C LEU A 322 -25.02 15.21 17.74
N ALA A 323 -25.61 14.03 17.54
CA ALA A 323 -26.84 13.55 18.18
C ALA A 323 -26.84 12.02 18.16
N GLU A 324 -27.88 11.39 18.70
CA GLU A 324 -28.03 9.93 18.63
C GLU A 324 -27.91 9.44 17.17
N ASN A 325 -26.95 8.55 16.92
CA ASN A 325 -26.62 8.00 15.60
C ASN A 325 -26.27 9.02 14.51
N LYS A 326 -26.03 10.30 14.85
CA LYS A 326 -25.61 11.36 13.92
C LYS A 326 -24.19 11.81 14.21
N TYR A 327 -23.35 11.80 13.19
CA TYR A 327 -21.91 12.05 13.30
C TYR A 327 -21.42 13.03 12.23
N GLN A 328 -20.38 13.80 12.56
CA GLN A 328 -19.57 14.55 11.62
C GLN A 328 -18.19 13.93 11.52
N VAL A 329 -17.70 13.62 10.32
CA VAL A 329 -16.35 13.06 10.13
C VAL A 329 -15.29 13.98 10.72
N ALA A 330 -14.32 13.47 11.48
CA ALA A 330 -13.28 14.32 12.04
C ALA A 330 -12.22 14.70 10.98
N TYR A 331 -11.41 15.74 11.24
CA TYR A 331 -10.24 16.07 10.42
C TYR A 331 -9.28 14.88 10.26
N ALA A 332 -9.19 14.01 11.28
CA ALA A 332 -8.35 12.81 11.26
C ALA A 332 -8.85 11.70 10.31
N SER A 333 -10.11 11.75 9.86
CA SER A 333 -10.73 10.70 9.05
C SER A 333 -11.46 11.23 7.81
N VAL A 334 -11.42 12.54 7.56
CA VAL A 334 -11.99 13.13 6.35
C VAL A 334 -11.24 12.57 5.14
N PRO A 335 -11.94 12.04 4.12
CA PRO A 335 -11.29 11.41 3.00
C PRO A 335 -10.78 12.44 1.98
N GLN A 336 -9.64 12.13 1.37
CA GLN A 336 -9.11 12.77 0.17
C GLN A 336 -9.67 12.07 -1.08
N SER A 337 -9.48 12.63 -2.27
CA SER A 337 -10.19 12.22 -3.51
C SER A 337 -10.08 10.74 -3.86
N THR A 338 -8.95 10.09 -3.53
CA THR A 338 -8.70 8.66 -3.77
C THR A 338 -8.58 7.84 -2.49
N GLY A 339 -8.99 8.42 -1.36
CA GLY A 339 -9.14 7.73 -0.08
C GLY A 339 -10.60 7.37 0.20
N PHE A 340 -10.83 6.62 1.26
CA PHE A 340 -12.17 6.16 1.64
C PHE A 340 -12.28 5.94 3.14
N ASN A 341 -13.52 5.80 3.62
CA ASN A 341 -13.82 5.40 4.98
C ASN A 341 -14.61 4.10 5.00
N VAL A 342 -14.32 3.24 5.99
CA VAL A 342 -15.08 2.02 6.30
C VAL A 342 -15.52 2.11 7.76
N ILE A 343 -16.82 1.97 7.99
CA ILE A 343 -17.43 2.08 9.33
C ILE A 343 -18.19 0.80 9.59
N GLU A 344 -17.79 0.02 10.59
CA GLU A 344 -18.54 -1.18 10.97
C GLU A 344 -19.83 -0.80 11.70
N LEU A 345 -20.89 -1.53 11.36
CA LEU A 345 -22.25 -1.30 11.83
C LEU A 345 -22.80 -2.53 12.56
N SER A 346 -23.74 -2.30 13.47
CA SER A 346 -24.56 -3.36 14.07
C SER A 346 -25.44 -3.98 12.98
N VAL A 347 -25.67 -5.30 13.06
CA VAL A 347 -26.44 -6.06 12.06
C VAL A 347 -27.87 -6.28 12.53
N PRO A 348 -28.88 -5.63 11.94
CA PRO A 348 -30.30 -5.85 12.23
C PRO A 348 -30.79 -7.21 11.72
N ALA A 349 -32.06 -7.52 11.97
CA ALA A 349 -32.70 -8.70 11.41
C ALA A 349 -32.70 -8.65 9.86
N ALA A 350 -32.55 -9.81 9.22
CA ALA A 350 -32.63 -9.90 7.75
C ALA A 350 -33.95 -9.32 7.22
N GLY A 351 -33.88 -8.62 6.09
CA GLY A 351 -35.01 -7.89 5.51
C GLY A 351 -35.29 -6.53 6.17
N THR A 352 -34.57 -6.15 7.23
CA THR A 352 -34.70 -4.80 7.79
C THR A 352 -34.14 -3.79 6.80
N THR A 353 -34.93 -2.78 6.46
CA THR A 353 -34.47 -1.62 5.69
C THR A 353 -33.59 -0.74 6.57
N ILE A 354 -32.36 -0.49 6.15
CA ILE A 354 -31.42 0.44 6.79
C ILE A 354 -31.23 1.66 5.90
N THR A 355 -31.02 2.82 6.53
CA THR A 355 -30.79 4.09 5.82
C THR A 355 -29.61 4.84 6.42
N THR A 356 -28.73 5.34 5.55
CA THR A 356 -27.75 6.37 5.88
C THR A 356 -28.26 7.68 5.29
N LYS A 357 -28.65 8.62 6.14
CA LYS A 357 -28.88 10.00 5.72
C LYS A 357 -27.53 10.69 5.64
N PHE A 358 -27.04 10.91 4.43
CA PHE A 358 -25.70 11.42 4.19
C PHE A 358 -25.76 12.90 3.82
N THR A 359 -25.07 13.74 4.59
CA THR A 359 -24.99 15.19 4.36
C THR A 359 -23.57 15.55 3.92
N ALA A 360 -23.36 15.88 2.66
CA ALA A 360 -22.09 16.47 2.23
C ALA A 360 -21.99 17.90 2.76
N LEU A 361 -20.90 18.22 3.45
CA LEU A 361 -20.64 19.56 3.95
C LEU A 361 -19.98 20.42 2.86
N THR A 362 -20.07 21.75 3.00
CA THR A 362 -19.34 22.68 2.14
C THR A 362 -17.82 22.46 2.26
N PRO A 363 -17.08 22.30 1.15
CA PRO A 363 -15.62 22.19 1.21
C PRO A 363 -14.99 23.38 1.95
N GLY A 364 -14.05 23.12 2.86
CA GLY A 364 -13.42 24.14 3.69
C GLY A 364 -14.30 24.70 4.82
N CYS A 365 -15.43 24.06 5.16
CA CYS A 365 -16.26 24.48 6.28
C CYS A 365 -15.53 24.35 7.63
N ALA A 366 -16.09 24.98 8.67
CA ALA A 366 -15.57 24.85 10.02
C ALA A 366 -15.61 23.40 10.50
N LEU A 367 -14.59 23.01 11.26
CA LEU A 367 -14.64 21.82 12.08
C LEU A 367 -15.68 22.04 13.18
N ASN A 368 -16.28 20.94 13.65
CA ASN A 368 -17.05 21.01 14.88
C ASN A 368 -16.11 21.38 16.05
N ALA A 369 -16.61 22.15 17.02
CA ALA A 369 -15.80 22.63 18.16
C ALA A 369 -15.18 21.51 19.01
N ALA A 370 -15.73 20.29 18.98
CA ALA A 370 -15.15 19.13 19.67
C ALA A 370 -14.05 18.41 18.87
N ASP A 371 -13.85 18.75 17.59
CA ASP A 371 -12.78 18.19 16.77
C ASP A 371 -11.45 18.90 17.08
N PRO A 372 -10.41 18.18 17.55
CA PRO A 372 -9.12 18.77 17.87
C PRO A 372 -8.27 19.16 16.64
N GLY A 373 -8.75 18.89 15.41
CA GLY A 373 -7.98 19.14 14.19
C GLY A 373 -6.75 18.25 14.09
N GLU A 374 -6.93 16.96 14.42
CA GLU A 374 -5.85 15.98 14.50
C GLU A 374 -5.66 15.23 13.18
N TYR A 375 -4.42 14.81 12.90
CA TYR A 375 -4.05 14.03 11.72
C TYR A 375 -2.92 13.04 12.06
N ASN A 376 -2.69 12.06 11.20
CA ASN A 376 -1.55 11.14 11.30
C ASN A 376 -0.52 11.47 10.21
N ASN A 377 0.77 11.59 10.57
CA ASN A 377 1.85 11.96 9.66
C ASN A 377 2.64 10.76 9.10
N GLY A 378 2.03 9.58 9.03
CA GLY A 378 2.72 8.34 8.69
C GLY A 378 3.39 7.67 9.89
N ASN A 379 3.06 8.11 11.12
CA ASN A 379 3.41 7.41 12.35
C ASN A 379 2.20 6.61 12.86
N ALA A 380 2.32 5.29 12.80
CA ALA A 380 1.29 4.31 13.14
C ALA A 380 0.57 4.58 14.47
N ASN A 381 1.27 5.16 15.45
CA ASN A 381 0.85 5.20 16.84
C ASN A 381 0.68 6.62 17.39
N THR A 382 0.66 7.66 16.55
CA THR A 382 0.61 9.03 17.04
C THR A 382 -0.23 9.94 16.16
N LEU A 383 -1.18 10.61 16.78
CA LEU A 383 -1.90 11.73 16.18
C LEU A 383 -1.23 13.05 16.55
N PHE A 384 -1.24 13.97 15.60
CA PHE A 384 -0.68 15.31 15.71
C PHE A 384 -1.79 16.32 15.55
N ARG A 385 -1.69 17.45 16.25
CA ARG A 385 -2.63 18.57 16.07
C ARG A 385 -2.13 19.48 14.96
N ALA A 386 -2.93 19.67 13.92
CA ALA A 386 -2.61 20.60 12.84
C ALA A 386 -2.81 22.07 13.23
N GLY A 387 -3.51 22.34 14.34
CA GLY A 387 -3.87 23.69 14.77
C GLY A 387 -4.89 24.35 13.83
N VAL A 388 -5.73 23.53 13.20
CA VAL A 388 -6.76 23.96 12.23
C VAL A 388 -8.13 23.97 12.89
N THR A 389 -9.00 24.85 12.40
CA THR A 389 -10.40 24.95 12.84
C THR A 389 -11.38 24.78 11.67
N LYS A 390 -10.85 24.43 10.50
CA LYS A 390 -11.60 24.18 9.27
C LYS A 390 -11.04 22.93 8.58
N TYR A 391 -11.87 22.25 7.80
CA TYR A 391 -11.36 21.34 6.78
C TYR A 391 -10.57 22.12 5.73
N ASN A 392 -9.72 21.42 5.00
CA ASN A 392 -8.97 22.03 3.91
C ASN A 392 -9.92 22.43 2.78
N TYR A 393 -9.61 23.55 2.14
CA TYR A 393 -10.36 24.00 0.98
C TYR A 393 -9.87 23.28 -0.28
N VAL A 394 -10.80 22.78 -1.09
CA VAL A 394 -10.49 22.17 -2.38
C VAL A 394 -10.69 23.21 -3.48
N SER A 395 -9.65 23.50 -4.25
CA SER A 395 -9.70 24.50 -5.34
C SER A 395 -10.77 24.20 -6.40
N ARG A 396 -11.16 22.92 -6.52
CA ARG A 396 -12.22 22.42 -7.40
C ARG A 396 -13.46 21.98 -6.61
N ALA A 397 -13.87 22.74 -5.61
CA ALA A 397 -15.00 22.44 -4.74
C ALA A 397 -16.31 22.09 -5.50
N SER A 398 -16.57 22.72 -6.65
CA SER A 398 -17.75 22.43 -7.48
C SER A 398 -17.76 21.03 -8.09
N ALA A 399 -16.61 20.35 -8.12
CA ALA A 399 -16.50 18.99 -8.59
C ALA A 399 -16.93 17.95 -7.54
N ARG A 400 -17.26 18.33 -6.30
CA ARG A 400 -17.63 17.38 -5.23
C ARG A 400 -18.70 16.39 -5.69
N GLY A 401 -18.55 15.17 -5.21
CA GLY A 401 -19.53 14.09 -5.27
C GLY A 401 -19.05 12.95 -4.39
N PHE A 402 -19.96 12.06 -3.99
CA PHE A 402 -19.64 10.89 -3.17
C PHE A 402 -20.29 9.63 -3.73
N ARG A 403 -19.63 8.49 -3.56
CA ARG A 403 -20.25 7.18 -3.67
C ARG A 403 -20.36 6.59 -2.26
N ILE A 404 -21.54 6.11 -1.91
CA ILE A 404 -21.86 5.57 -0.58
C ILE A 404 -22.47 4.19 -0.78
N GLY A 405 -22.05 3.21 0.02
CA GLY A 405 -22.54 1.85 -0.13
C GLY A 405 -22.32 1.00 1.10
N TYR A 406 -22.73 -0.26 1.01
CA TYR A 406 -22.64 -1.21 2.11
C TYR A 406 -21.95 -2.50 1.69
N VAL A 407 -21.24 -3.11 2.65
CA VAL A 407 -20.63 -4.42 2.50
C VAL A 407 -21.23 -5.36 3.53
N PHE A 408 -21.84 -6.45 3.07
CA PHE A 408 -22.42 -7.48 3.92
C PHE A 408 -21.57 -8.74 3.86
N LEU A 409 -20.76 -8.99 4.90
CA LEU A 409 -20.05 -10.24 5.06
C LEU A 409 -21.00 -11.30 5.62
N LYS A 410 -21.19 -12.40 4.90
CA LYS A 410 -22.14 -13.47 5.24
C LYS A 410 -21.50 -14.53 6.14
N ASN A 411 -22.34 -15.37 6.76
CA ASN A 411 -21.89 -16.47 7.63
C ASN A 411 -21.02 -17.53 6.92
N ASP A 412 -21.21 -17.72 5.62
CA ASP A 412 -20.41 -18.62 4.78
C ASP A 412 -19.12 -17.96 4.23
N ASN A 413 -18.82 -16.74 4.68
CA ASN A 413 -17.73 -15.88 4.22
C ASN A 413 -17.87 -15.34 2.79
N THR A 414 -19.03 -15.47 2.13
CA THR A 414 -19.31 -14.68 0.92
C THR A 414 -19.56 -13.21 1.28
N ARG A 415 -19.53 -12.33 0.28
CA ARG A 415 -19.85 -10.90 0.44
C ARG A 415 -20.94 -10.54 -0.53
N GLU A 416 -21.78 -9.63 -0.08
CA GLU A 416 -22.70 -8.89 -0.94
C GLU A 416 -22.36 -7.41 -0.85
N TYR A 417 -22.27 -6.75 -2.00
CA TYR A 417 -21.87 -5.36 -2.13
C TYR A 417 -23.08 -4.55 -2.61
N TYR A 418 -23.50 -3.59 -1.81
CA TYR A 418 -24.49 -2.61 -2.23
C TYR A 418 -23.80 -1.37 -2.78
N ASN A 419 -24.07 -1.08 -4.05
CA ASN A 419 -23.68 0.11 -4.79
C ASN A 419 -24.84 0.45 -5.74
N ASP A 420 -25.47 1.61 -5.59
CA ASP A 420 -26.55 2.07 -6.48
C ASP A 420 -26.02 2.72 -7.78
N ASN A 421 -24.70 2.77 -7.96
CA ASN A 421 -23.97 3.39 -9.06
C ASN A 421 -24.22 4.90 -9.20
N ILE A 422 -24.78 5.55 -8.18
CA ILE A 422 -25.04 6.99 -8.18
C ILE A 422 -23.85 7.74 -7.59
N VAL A 423 -23.58 8.93 -8.11
CA VAL A 423 -22.72 9.92 -7.45
C VAL A 423 -23.64 10.90 -6.72
N HIS A 424 -23.66 10.81 -5.40
CA HIS A 424 -24.50 11.58 -4.50
C HIS A 424 -23.89 12.94 -4.13
N CYS A 425 -24.73 13.85 -3.67
CA CYS A 425 -24.38 15.10 -3.01
C CYS A 425 -23.41 15.99 -3.82
N LYS A 426 -23.72 16.13 -5.12
CA LYS A 426 -22.93 16.92 -6.08
C LYS A 426 -22.92 18.42 -5.75
N GLY A 427 -21.93 19.15 -6.25
CA GLY A 427 -21.87 20.62 -6.18
C GLY A 427 -21.16 21.15 -4.93
N THR A 428 -21.40 22.42 -4.56
CA THR A 428 -20.67 23.08 -3.45
C THR A 428 -21.45 23.18 -2.15
N ASP A 429 -22.78 23.19 -2.25
CA ASP A 429 -23.65 23.54 -1.13
C ASP A 429 -23.84 22.36 -0.19
N GLU A 430 -24.27 22.61 1.03
CA GLU A 430 -24.66 21.50 1.90
C GLU A 430 -25.87 20.77 1.31
N VAL A 431 -25.76 19.46 1.09
CA VAL A 431 -26.81 18.62 0.47
C VAL A 431 -26.93 17.34 1.27
N THR A 432 -28.17 16.94 1.56
CA THR A 432 -28.48 15.67 2.21
C THR A 432 -29.23 14.75 1.26
N GLU A 433 -28.81 13.50 1.20
CA GLU A 433 -29.48 12.42 0.46
C GLU A 433 -29.58 11.16 1.32
N ASP A 434 -30.61 10.35 1.08
CA ASP A 434 -30.85 9.11 1.83
C ASP A 434 -30.40 7.90 0.99
N ILE A 435 -29.49 7.10 1.54
CA ILE A 435 -28.98 5.88 0.92
C ILE A 435 -29.54 4.68 1.68
N THR A 436 -30.38 3.89 1.01
CA THR A 436 -31.21 2.86 1.63
C THR A 436 -31.01 1.50 1.00
N THR A 437 -30.95 0.45 1.82
CA THR A 437 -30.89 -0.95 1.35
C THR A 437 -31.51 -1.89 2.39
N GLU A 438 -31.77 -3.14 2.01
CA GLU A 438 -32.23 -4.17 2.93
C GLU A 438 -31.07 -5.05 3.40
N VAL A 439 -31.08 -5.42 4.68
CA VAL A 439 -30.07 -6.33 5.25
C VAL A 439 -30.29 -7.74 4.68
N PRO A 440 -29.36 -8.31 3.89
CA PRO A 440 -29.63 -9.59 3.26
C PRO A 440 -29.50 -10.75 4.26
N ALA A 441 -30.17 -11.88 4.00
CA ALA A 441 -30.22 -13.02 4.93
C ALA A 441 -28.83 -13.62 5.22
N GLY A 442 -28.55 -13.95 6.48
CA GLY A 442 -27.26 -14.55 6.88
C GLY A 442 -26.07 -13.59 6.94
N THR A 443 -26.33 -12.27 7.00
CA THR A 443 -25.29 -11.26 7.27
C THR A 443 -24.70 -11.47 8.66
N LYS A 444 -23.38 -11.53 8.72
CA LYS A 444 -22.56 -11.69 9.93
C LYS A 444 -21.94 -10.37 10.38
N ARG A 445 -21.42 -9.58 9.44
CA ARG A 445 -20.87 -8.24 9.66
C ARG A 445 -21.33 -7.32 8.55
N MET A 446 -21.50 -6.05 8.87
CA MET A 446 -21.98 -5.02 7.95
C MET A 446 -21.11 -3.78 8.07
N PHE A 447 -20.78 -3.17 6.93
CA PHE A 447 -19.96 -1.98 6.87
C PHE A 447 -20.61 -0.93 5.98
N LEU A 448 -20.59 0.34 6.43
CA LEU A 448 -20.82 1.50 5.57
C LEU A 448 -19.48 1.90 4.94
N VAL A 449 -19.48 2.16 3.65
CA VAL A 449 -18.31 2.62 2.90
C VAL A 449 -18.62 3.95 2.24
N VAL A 450 -17.73 4.93 2.44
CA VAL A 450 -17.85 6.29 1.88
C VAL A 450 -16.58 6.60 1.10
N SER A 451 -16.72 6.91 -0.18
CA SER A 451 -15.62 7.36 -1.04
C SER A 451 -16.00 8.67 -1.73
N PRO A 452 -15.14 9.70 -1.72
CA PRO A 452 -15.27 10.81 -2.65
C PRO A 452 -15.25 10.32 -4.10
N ALA A 453 -15.98 11.02 -4.95
CA ALA A 453 -16.05 10.76 -6.38
C ALA A 453 -16.20 12.09 -7.13
N PRO A 454 -15.18 12.98 -7.06
CA PRO A 454 -15.30 14.28 -7.70
C PRO A 454 -15.35 14.16 -9.23
N SER A 455 -16.05 15.06 -9.91
CA SER A 455 -16.19 15.05 -11.38
C SER A 455 -14.91 15.46 -12.13
N THR A 456 -13.85 15.82 -11.40
CA THR A 456 -12.52 16.12 -11.95
C THR A 456 -11.45 15.34 -11.20
N TYR A 457 -10.44 14.84 -11.92
CA TYR A 457 -9.29 14.19 -11.30
C TYR A 457 -8.44 15.19 -10.52
N ILE A 458 -8.08 14.87 -9.29
CA ILE A 458 -7.22 15.70 -8.43
C ILE A 458 -5.93 14.92 -8.17
N GLN A 459 -4.82 15.47 -8.66
CA GLN A 459 -3.48 14.93 -8.44
C GLN A 459 -3.03 15.31 -7.02
N HIS A 460 -2.77 14.29 -6.19
CA HIS A 460 -2.14 14.48 -4.89
C HIS A 460 -0.68 14.87 -5.07
N LYS A 461 -0.23 15.87 -4.32
CA LYS A 461 1.13 16.39 -4.40
C LYS A 461 1.92 15.94 -3.18
N TRP A 462 3.09 15.36 -3.39
CA TRP A 462 4.01 15.10 -2.29
C TRP A 462 4.66 16.42 -1.84
N ASP A 463 4.27 16.97 -0.70
CA ASP A 463 4.93 18.14 -0.13
C ASP A 463 5.01 18.17 1.41
N GLU A 464 4.71 17.04 2.07
CA GLU A 464 4.77 16.84 3.51
C GLU A 464 3.83 17.79 4.29
N ASN A 465 2.73 18.23 3.66
CA ASN A 465 1.85 19.23 4.22
C ASN A 465 0.35 18.91 4.07
N ILE A 466 -0.18 18.15 5.02
CA ILE A 466 -1.62 17.82 5.11
C ILE A 466 -2.58 19.01 5.02
N LYS A 467 -2.15 20.25 5.29
CA LYS A 467 -3.05 21.42 5.32
C LYS A 467 -3.48 21.90 3.93
N ASN A 468 -2.81 21.45 2.87
CA ASN A 468 -3.16 21.80 1.49
C ASN A 468 -3.79 20.63 0.71
N ASP A 469 -3.80 19.43 1.28
CA ASP A 469 -4.43 18.26 0.68
C ASP A 469 -5.94 18.44 0.57
N ASP A 470 -6.54 17.85 -0.46
CA ASP A 470 -7.98 17.94 -0.64
C ASP A 470 -8.72 17.14 0.43
N GLN A 471 -9.84 17.69 0.92
CA GLN A 471 -10.66 17.04 1.94
C GLN A 471 -12.15 17.18 1.58
N TRP A 472 -12.88 16.09 1.75
CA TRP A 472 -14.31 16.00 1.40
C TRP A 472 -15.16 15.73 2.65
N PRO A 473 -15.52 16.78 3.42
CA PRO A 473 -16.22 16.62 4.69
C PRO A 473 -17.69 16.24 4.54
N TYR A 474 -18.20 15.49 5.50
CA TYR A 474 -19.59 15.04 5.54
C TYR A 474 -20.09 14.80 6.96
N GLN A 475 -21.41 14.73 7.10
CA GLN A 475 -22.11 14.15 8.23
C GLN A 475 -22.91 12.93 7.77
N PHE A 476 -23.25 12.06 8.69
CA PHE A 476 -24.17 10.98 8.43
C PHE A 476 -25.02 10.67 9.66
N GLU A 477 -26.27 10.25 9.43
CA GLU A 477 -27.20 9.73 10.43
C GLU A 477 -27.67 8.35 10.03
N LEU A 478 -27.68 7.40 10.98
CA LEU A 478 -28.05 6.01 10.71
C LEU A 478 -29.44 5.68 11.28
N ILE A 479 -30.27 5.03 10.46
CA ILE A 479 -31.60 4.55 10.81
C ILE A 479 -31.62 3.03 10.75
N ASN A 480 -32.20 2.42 11.79
CA ASN A 480 -32.29 0.97 11.99
C ASN A 480 -30.94 0.24 12.09
N THR A 481 -29.83 0.96 12.28
CA THR A 481 -28.51 0.41 12.57
C THR A 481 -27.70 1.46 13.34
N THR A 482 -26.58 1.05 13.93
CA THR A 482 -25.70 1.91 14.73
C THR A 482 -24.24 1.57 14.43
N PRO A 483 -23.31 2.52 14.53
CA PRO A 483 -21.91 2.19 14.35
C PRO A 483 -21.35 1.39 15.53
N THR A 484 -20.40 0.49 15.27
CA THR A 484 -19.72 -0.33 16.29
C THR A 484 -18.21 -0.10 16.36
N SER A 485 -17.62 0.64 15.40
CA SER A 485 -16.16 0.86 15.31
C SER A 485 -15.71 2.33 15.33
N ILE A 486 -16.62 3.28 15.59
CA ILE A 486 -16.26 4.72 15.63
C ILE A 486 -15.47 5.03 16.90
N ILE A 487 -14.45 5.86 16.76
CA ILE A 487 -13.72 6.52 17.86
C ILE A 487 -14.31 7.93 18.01
N PRO A 488 -15.24 8.17 18.96
CA PRO A 488 -15.99 9.42 19.00
C PRO A 488 -15.21 10.53 19.72
N TYR A 489 -15.23 11.72 19.14
CA TYR A 489 -15.01 12.97 19.87
C TYR A 489 -16.36 13.44 20.44
N ILE A 490 -16.38 13.72 21.74
CA ILE A 490 -17.62 14.04 22.45
C ILE A 490 -17.66 15.53 22.74
N ILE A 491 -18.78 16.17 22.38
CA ILE A 491 -19.07 17.55 22.74
C ILE A 491 -19.29 17.62 24.27
N PRO A 492 -18.52 18.43 25.02
CA PRO A 492 -18.73 18.59 26.46
C PRO A 492 -20.18 19.03 26.76
N GLY A 493 -20.91 18.26 27.57
CA GLY A 493 -22.27 18.60 28.06
C GLY A 493 -23.46 18.06 27.24
N SER A 494 -23.25 17.28 26.18
CA SER A 494 -24.30 16.87 25.22
C SER A 494 -25.03 15.55 25.53
N ILE A 495 -24.69 14.83 26.62
CA ILE A 495 -25.27 13.51 26.92
C ILE A 495 -25.99 13.53 28.27
N SER A 496 -27.32 13.38 28.26
CA SER A 496 -28.12 13.15 29.46
C SER A 496 -27.82 11.76 30.07
N PRO A 497 -27.64 11.62 31.40
CA PRO A 497 -27.42 10.32 32.03
C PRO A 497 -28.69 9.46 32.01
N VAL A 498 -28.56 8.20 31.59
CA VAL A 498 -29.58 7.15 31.79
C VAL A 498 -29.35 6.50 33.16
N SER A 499 -30.41 6.35 33.96
CA SER A 499 -30.37 5.83 35.34
C SER A 499 -30.38 4.29 35.38
N ILE A 500 -29.54 3.70 36.22
CA ILE A 500 -29.54 2.27 36.54
C ILE A 500 -29.46 2.11 38.07
N SER A 501 -30.29 1.23 38.66
CA SER A 501 -30.41 1.02 40.11
C SER A 501 -29.25 0.20 40.70
N ALA A 502 -28.76 0.60 41.88
CA ALA A 502 -27.58 0.06 42.54
C ALA A 502 -27.81 -1.33 43.19
N GLY A 503 -26.87 -2.27 43.00
CA GLY A 503 -26.96 -3.59 43.65
C GLY A 503 -25.78 -4.58 43.53
N GLU A 504 -24.73 -4.37 42.72
CA GLU A 504 -23.64 -5.36 42.59
C GLU A 504 -22.24 -4.71 42.52
N THR A 505 -21.26 -5.36 43.16
CA THR A 505 -19.86 -4.96 43.40
C THR A 505 -19.10 -4.43 42.16
N SER A 506 -18.37 -3.33 42.32
CA SER A 506 -17.70 -2.53 41.28
C SER A 506 -16.75 -3.28 40.38
N ARG A 507 -17.21 -3.60 39.17
CA ARG A 507 -16.38 -3.96 38.02
C ARG A 507 -16.55 -2.85 37.00
N GLY A 508 -15.49 -2.10 36.74
CA GLY A 508 -15.51 -1.04 35.73
C GLY A 508 -15.31 -1.62 34.33
N TYR A 509 -16.06 -1.11 33.37
CA TYR A 509 -15.89 -1.43 31.95
C TYR A 509 -15.45 -0.17 31.22
N ASP A 510 -14.58 -0.33 30.22
CA ASP A 510 -14.30 0.76 29.29
C ASP A 510 -15.47 0.95 28.29
N LEU A 511 -15.40 2.00 27.47
CA LEU A 511 -16.41 2.30 26.45
C LEU A 511 -16.53 1.22 25.36
N GLN A 512 -15.66 0.20 25.38
CA GLN A 512 -15.64 -0.96 24.48
C GLN A 512 -16.12 -2.24 25.19
N GLY A 513 -16.64 -2.14 26.42
CA GLY A 513 -17.19 -3.28 27.17
C GLY A 513 -16.13 -4.22 27.76
N ARG A 514 -14.85 -3.83 27.77
CA ARG A 514 -13.76 -4.64 28.34
C ARG A 514 -13.68 -4.43 29.84
N LYS A 515 -13.45 -5.51 30.58
CA LYS A 515 -13.34 -5.52 32.03
C LYS A 515 -12.01 -4.90 32.48
N MET A 516 -12.05 -3.85 33.29
CA MET A 516 -10.86 -3.12 33.74
C MET A 516 -10.66 -3.26 35.26
N ASN A 517 -9.40 -3.35 35.68
CA ASN A 517 -8.99 -3.38 37.09
C ASN A 517 -8.27 -2.07 37.45
N HIS A 518 -8.30 -1.69 38.73
CA HIS A 518 -7.81 -0.38 39.24
C HIS A 518 -6.32 -0.09 38.94
N GLU A 519 -5.51 -1.11 38.64
CA GLU A 519 -4.07 -0.97 38.35
C GLU A 519 -3.77 -0.58 36.87
N ASN A 520 -4.75 -0.69 35.96
CA ASN A 520 -4.57 -0.46 34.52
C ASN A 520 -5.42 0.70 33.95
N MET A 521 -5.97 1.56 34.81
CA MET A 521 -6.77 2.71 34.39
C MET A 521 -5.86 3.91 34.07
N VAL A 522 -5.88 4.39 32.83
CA VAL A 522 -5.29 5.68 32.40
C VAL A 522 -6.27 6.83 32.62
N SER A 523 -5.80 8.08 32.69
CA SER A 523 -6.66 9.26 32.88
C SER A 523 -7.81 9.28 31.87
N GLY A 524 -9.07 9.33 32.33
CA GLY A 524 -10.23 9.14 31.47
C GLY A 524 -11.56 9.03 32.20
N VAL A 525 -12.64 8.90 31.44
CA VAL A 525 -14.00 8.72 31.98
C VAL A 525 -14.37 7.25 31.93
N TYR A 526 -14.67 6.69 33.10
CA TYR A 526 -15.02 5.27 33.26
C TYR A 526 -16.41 5.11 33.86
N ILE A 527 -17.02 3.96 33.61
CA ILE A 527 -18.26 3.57 34.28
C ILE A 527 -17.89 2.62 35.41
N VAL A 528 -17.98 3.12 36.64
CA VAL A 528 -17.72 2.36 37.88
C VAL A 528 -19.03 2.37 38.68
N ASP A 529 -19.57 1.20 39.00
CA ASP A 529 -20.87 1.05 39.68
C ASP A 529 -22.03 1.78 38.97
N GLY A 530 -22.02 1.77 37.63
CA GLY A 530 -23.04 2.45 36.83
C GLY A 530 -22.98 3.98 36.89
N ARG A 531 -21.94 4.57 37.50
CA ARG A 531 -21.71 6.01 37.54
C ARG A 531 -20.48 6.39 36.71
N LYS A 532 -20.61 7.46 35.93
CA LYS A 532 -19.46 8.07 35.25
C LYS A 532 -18.54 8.69 36.31
N GLN A 533 -17.34 8.15 36.44
CA GLN A 533 -16.30 8.72 37.28
C GLN A 533 -15.15 9.20 36.39
N LEU A 534 -14.70 10.43 36.63
CA LEU A 534 -13.48 10.95 36.03
C LEU A 534 -12.31 10.42 36.85
N PHE A 535 -11.59 9.44 36.32
CA PHE A 535 -10.34 8.98 36.89
C PHE A 535 -9.23 9.90 36.37
N LYS A 536 -8.59 10.63 37.28
CA LYS A 536 -7.47 11.52 36.96
C LYS A 536 -6.17 10.76 36.86
#